data_AF-A0A1B6D3X2-F1
#
_entry.id   AF-A0A1B6D3X2-F1
#
_cell.length_a   1.000
_cell.length_b   1.000
_cell.length_c   1.000
_cell.angle_alpha   90.00
_cell.angle_beta   90.00
_cell.angle_gamma   90.00
#
_symmetry.space_group_name_H-M   'P 1'
#
loop_
_entity.id
_entity.type
_entity.pdbx_description
1 polymer ?
#
loop_
_entity_poly.entity_id
_entity_poly.type
_entity_poly.pdbx_seq_one_letter_code
_entity_poly.pdbx_strand_id
1 'polypeptide(L)'
;MEIHGNVNEKLSEPGILKSVPSNSDLKVDCCFKRDSSQYLDLSNTFHEKTRDFANQFSHIYGTRLNLMREEIEKKARIKWGTDIQICRLAQLPDAGGARCIVIGTLFKQQELKRVPITI
;
A
#
# COMPACT_ATOMS: atom_id res chain seq x y z
N MET A 1 10.54 -11.62 16.26
CA MET A 1 10.08 -12.02 17.60
C MET A 1 8.69 -12.59 17.41
N GLU A 2 8.61 -13.91 17.27
CA GLU A 2 7.38 -14.62 16.93
C GLU A 2 6.45 -14.63 18.14
N ILE A 3 5.22 -14.13 17.97
CA ILE A 3 4.17 -14.22 18.97
C ILE A 3 3.56 -15.62 18.94
N HIS A 4 4.26 -16.59 19.54
CA HIS A 4 3.66 -17.87 19.91
C HIS A 4 2.76 -17.68 21.14
N GLY A 5 1.57 -17.13 20.93
CA GLY A 5 0.54 -17.02 21.95
C GLY A 5 -0.79 -17.55 21.43
N ASN A 6 -1.10 -18.82 21.70
CA ASN A 6 -2.44 -19.35 21.49
C ASN A 6 -3.35 -18.77 22.59
N VAL A 7 -4.34 -17.96 22.22
CA VAL A 7 -5.27 -17.32 23.15
C VAL A 7 -5.98 -18.36 24.05
N ASN A 8 -6.16 -19.57 23.55
CA ASN A 8 -6.83 -20.66 24.27
C ASN A 8 -6.01 -21.24 25.43
N GLU A 9 -4.69 -21.01 25.48
CA GLU A 9 -3.82 -21.59 26.51
C GLU A 9 -3.91 -20.84 27.85
N LYS A 10 -4.42 -19.59 27.84
CA LYS A 10 -4.58 -18.76 29.05
C LYS A 10 -5.99 -18.80 29.67
N LEU A 11 -6.91 -19.61 29.13
CA LEU A 11 -8.31 -19.69 29.56
C LEU A 11 -8.59 -21.04 30.23
N SER A 12 -7.94 -21.34 31.36
CA SER A 12 -8.23 -22.55 32.15
C SER A 12 -8.32 -22.23 33.64
N GLU A 13 -9.19 -21.27 33.98
CA GLU A 13 -9.62 -21.02 35.36
C GLU A 13 -11.10 -21.47 35.49
N PRO A 14 -11.50 -22.19 36.56
CA PRO A 14 -12.87 -22.63 36.73
C PRO A 14 -13.84 -21.45 36.85
N GLY A 15 -14.84 -21.39 35.98
CA GLY A 15 -15.82 -20.31 35.93
C GLY A 15 -16.84 -20.39 37.08
N ILE A 16 -16.94 -19.30 37.87
CA ILE A 16 -17.85 -19.18 39.03
C ILE A 16 -19.29 -18.83 38.60
N LEU A 17 -19.55 -18.67 37.30
CA LEU A 17 -20.82 -18.13 36.76
C LEU A 17 -22.07 -19.01 36.96
N LYS A 18 -21.94 -20.23 37.50
CA LYS A 18 -23.08 -21.16 37.74
C LYS A 18 -23.31 -21.46 39.24
N SER A 19 -22.88 -20.60 40.15
CA SER A 19 -23.15 -20.74 41.59
C SER A 19 -24.21 -19.75 42.10
N VAL A 20 -24.82 -20.06 43.24
CA VAL A 20 -25.81 -19.20 43.92
C VAL A 20 -25.12 -17.90 44.37
N PRO A 21 -25.72 -16.72 44.18
CA PRO A 21 -25.14 -15.46 44.60
C PRO A 21 -24.97 -15.44 46.12
N SER A 22 -23.74 -15.30 46.59
CA SER A 22 -23.36 -15.27 47.99
C SER A 22 -22.93 -13.86 48.36
N ASN A 23 -23.59 -13.24 49.34
CA ASN A 23 -23.28 -11.87 49.80
C ASN A 23 -21.92 -11.77 50.50
N SER A 24 -21.29 -12.89 50.89
CA SER A 24 -19.90 -12.92 51.38
C SER A 24 -18.87 -13.01 50.26
N ASP A 25 -19.30 -13.29 49.03
CA ASP A 25 -18.48 -13.34 47.83
C ASP A 25 -18.59 -12.02 47.04
N LEU A 26 -18.48 -10.89 47.74
CA LEU A 26 -18.00 -9.62 47.18
C LEU A 26 -16.51 -9.74 46.81
N LYS A 27 -16.08 -10.89 46.28
CA LYS A 27 -14.77 -11.06 45.68
C LYS A 27 -14.82 -10.42 44.32
N VAL A 28 -14.77 -9.08 44.38
CA VAL A 28 -14.25 -8.14 43.40
C VAL A 28 -14.84 -8.37 42.02
N ASP A 29 -15.72 -7.47 41.59
CA ASP A 29 -15.94 -7.21 40.17
C ASP A 29 -14.58 -7.35 39.46
N CYS A 30 -14.38 -8.45 38.76
CA CYS A 30 -13.06 -8.84 38.28
C CYS A 30 -12.72 -7.91 37.11
N CYS A 31 -12.21 -6.74 37.47
CA CYS A 31 -11.87 -5.68 36.54
C CYS A 31 -10.55 -6.05 35.89
N PHE A 32 -10.63 -6.74 34.75
CA PHE A 32 -9.47 -7.04 33.92
C PHE A 32 -8.94 -5.75 33.34
N LYS A 33 -7.71 -5.38 33.72
CA LYS A 33 -7.01 -4.26 33.09
C LYS A 33 -6.48 -4.72 31.75
N ARG A 34 -6.82 -3.98 30.70
CA ARG A 34 -6.26 -4.20 29.37
C ARG A 34 -4.81 -3.75 29.37
N ASP A 35 -3.91 -4.64 28.95
CA ASP A 35 -2.52 -4.26 28.72
C ASP A 35 -2.44 -3.23 27.57
N SER A 36 -1.65 -2.18 27.78
CA SER A 36 -1.36 -1.21 26.73
C SER A 36 -0.21 -1.72 25.85
N SER A 37 -0.33 -1.48 24.55
CA SER A 37 0.75 -1.73 23.59
C SER A 37 1.16 -0.43 22.93
N GLN A 38 2.43 -0.34 22.53
CA GLN A 38 2.90 0.78 21.75
C GLN A 38 2.33 0.67 20.33
N TYR A 39 1.63 1.72 19.91
CA TYR A 39 1.08 1.86 18.57
C TYR A 39 1.65 3.13 17.94
N LEU A 40 2.15 3.00 16.71
CA LEU A 40 2.59 4.12 15.90
C LEU A 40 1.78 4.12 14.60
N ASP A 41 1.04 5.20 14.37
CA ASP A 41 0.32 5.42 13.12
C ASP A 41 1.26 5.98 12.05
N LEU A 42 1.38 5.27 10.92
CA LEU A 42 2.18 5.67 9.76
C LEU A 42 1.30 6.13 8.57
N SER A 43 0.00 6.30 8.79
CA SER A 43 -0.97 6.65 7.75
C SER A 43 -0.99 8.13 7.35
N ASN A 44 -0.16 8.97 7.98
CA ASN A 44 -0.14 10.43 7.77
C ASN A 44 0.07 10.83 6.29
N THR A 45 0.71 9.98 5.47
CA THR A 45 0.86 10.21 4.01
C THR A 45 -0.45 10.16 3.23
N PHE A 46 -1.49 9.53 3.78
CA PHE A 46 -2.83 9.46 3.19
C PHE A 46 -3.76 10.57 3.72
N HIS A 47 -3.33 11.33 4.71
CA HIS A 47 -4.08 12.46 5.26
C HIS A 47 -3.84 13.73 4.43
N GLU A 48 -4.77 14.02 3.52
CA GLU A 48 -4.76 15.26 2.75
C GLU A 48 -5.18 16.45 3.63
N LYS A 49 -4.30 17.43 3.83
CA LYS A 49 -4.57 18.60 4.70
C LYS A 49 -5.33 19.71 3.97
N THR A 50 -5.21 19.77 2.65
CA THR A 50 -5.77 20.82 1.79
C THR A 50 -6.30 20.20 0.50
N ARG A 51 -7.60 20.33 0.26
CA ARG A 51 -8.24 19.81 -0.95
C ARG A 51 -8.24 20.87 -2.05
N ASP A 52 -7.34 20.72 -3.02
CA ASP A 52 -7.33 21.50 -4.26
C ASP A 52 -7.81 20.62 -5.43
N PHE A 53 -8.85 21.07 -6.12
CA PHE A 53 -9.47 20.37 -7.24
C PHE A 53 -9.21 21.03 -8.59
N ALA A 54 -8.39 22.08 -8.66
CA ALA A 54 -8.06 22.76 -9.91
C ALA A 54 -7.10 21.93 -10.80
N ASN A 55 -6.42 20.93 -10.24
CA ASN A 55 -5.40 20.15 -10.92
C ASN A 55 -5.98 19.05 -11.82
N GLN A 56 -5.42 18.90 -13.02
CA GLN A 56 -5.76 17.81 -13.93
C GLN A 56 -5.01 16.51 -13.57
N PHE A 57 -5.62 15.36 -13.86
CA PHE A 57 -5.04 14.03 -13.60
C PHE A 57 -3.68 13.77 -14.30
N SER A 58 -3.32 14.56 -15.31
CA SER A 58 -2.02 14.46 -16.02
C SER A 58 -0.83 14.52 -15.06
N HIS A 59 -0.92 15.33 -14.00
CA HIS A 59 0.12 15.51 -13.01
C HIS A 59 0.45 14.21 -12.28
N ILE A 60 -0.57 13.40 -11.96
CA ILE A 60 -0.40 12.12 -11.25
C ILE A 60 0.41 11.14 -12.11
N TYR A 61 0.13 11.06 -13.41
CA TYR A 61 0.85 10.16 -14.31
C TYR A 61 2.29 10.61 -14.56
N GLY A 62 2.52 11.93 -14.68
CA GLY A 62 3.86 12.50 -14.79
C GLY A 62 4.72 12.19 -13.57
N THR A 63 4.19 12.43 -12.37
CA THR A 63 4.89 12.14 -11.11
C THR A 63 5.18 10.66 -10.95
N ARG A 64 4.21 9.77 -11.22
CA ARG A 64 4.41 8.31 -11.17
C ARG A 64 5.55 7.86 -12.07
N LEU A 65 5.55 8.32 -13.33
CA LEU A 65 6.61 7.96 -14.27
C LEU A 65 7.97 8.44 -13.80
N ASN A 66 8.07 9.67 -13.30
CA ASN A 66 9.34 10.23 -12.82
C ASN A 66 9.88 9.50 -11.59
N LEU A 67 9.02 9.20 -10.60
CA LEU A 67 9.41 8.45 -9.40
C LEU A 67 9.91 7.05 -9.73
N MET A 68 9.30 6.38 -10.71
CA MET A 68 9.65 5.02 -11.08
C MET A 68 10.81 4.94 -12.09
N ARG A 69 11.08 6.03 -12.83
CA ARG A 69 12.07 6.02 -13.92
C ARG A 69 13.45 5.58 -13.44
N GLU A 70 13.95 6.17 -12.35
CA GLU A 70 15.30 5.87 -11.85
C GLU A 70 15.47 4.39 -11.49
N GLU A 71 14.49 3.81 -10.78
CA GLU A 71 14.53 2.40 -10.39
C GLU A 71 14.39 1.45 -11.59
N ILE A 72 13.56 1.81 -12.57
CA ILE A 72 13.42 1.03 -13.81
C ILE A 72 14.71 1.10 -14.62
N GLU A 73 15.34 2.27 -14.73
CA GLU A 73 16.62 2.43 -15.45
C GLU A 73 17.72 1.58 -14.83
N LYS A 74 17.86 1.59 -13.50
CA LYS A 74 18.81 0.72 -12.79
C LYS A 74 18.58 -0.75 -13.11
N LYS A 75 17.33 -1.21 -12.99
CA LYS A 75 16.95 -2.61 -13.27
C LYS A 75 17.16 -2.98 -14.74
N ALA A 76 16.88 -2.05 -15.65
CA ALA A 76 17.07 -2.24 -17.07
C ALA A 76 18.56 -2.42 -17.41
N ARG A 77 19.44 -1.59 -16.85
CA ARG A 77 20.90 -1.72 -17.02
C ARG A 77 21.44 -3.01 -16.43
N ILE A 78 20.94 -3.45 -15.27
CA ILE A 78 21.32 -4.74 -14.68
C ILE A 78 20.90 -5.91 -15.59
N LYS A 79 19.70 -5.84 -16.17
CA LYS A 79 19.13 -6.94 -16.97
C LYS A 79 19.70 -7.03 -18.39
N TRP A 80 19.92 -5.89 -19.03
CA TRP A 80 20.25 -5.81 -20.46
C TRP A 80 21.64 -5.22 -20.75
N GLY A 81 22.41 -4.87 -19.72
CA GLY A 81 23.72 -4.23 -19.85
C GLY A 81 23.66 -2.72 -20.02
N THR A 82 24.82 -2.09 -19.96
CA THR A 82 24.99 -0.63 -20.10
C THR A 82 25.03 -0.14 -21.54
N ASP A 83 25.15 -1.07 -22.48
CA ASP A 83 25.45 -0.78 -23.89
C ASP A 83 24.21 -0.33 -24.66
N ILE A 84 23.02 -0.71 -24.18
CA ILE A 84 21.74 -0.36 -24.80
C ILE A 84 21.32 1.04 -24.36
N GLN A 85 21.05 1.91 -25.34
CA GLN A 85 20.60 3.27 -25.09
C GLN A 85 19.17 3.30 -24.55
N ILE A 86 18.94 4.13 -23.54
CA ILE A 86 17.61 4.44 -23.03
C ILE A 86 17.16 5.74 -23.69
N CYS A 87 16.13 5.67 -24.54
CA CYS A 87 15.71 6.78 -25.38
C CYS A 87 14.29 7.23 -25.03
N ARG A 88 13.98 8.50 -25.26
CA ARG A 88 12.60 8.99 -25.22
C ARG A 88 11.84 8.49 -26.44
N LEU A 89 10.53 8.31 -26.32
CA LEU A 89 9.69 7.83 -27.42
C LEU A 89 9.81 8.71 -28.68
N ALA A 90 9.94 10.03 -28.49
CA ALA A 90 10.10 10.99 -29.58
C ALA A 90 11.44 10.87 -30.34
N GLN A 91 12.44 10.20 -29.77
CA GLN A 91 13.78 10.04 -30.34
C GLN A 91 13.95 8.70 -31.07
N LEU A 92 12.91 7.84 -31.13
CA LEU A 92 12.98 6.58 -31.88
C LEU A 92 13.28 6.77 -33.37
N PRO A 93 12.73 7.79 -34.07
CA PRO A 93 13.08 8.01 -35.47
C PRO A 93 14.57 8.27 -35.65
N ASP A 94 15.20 9.00 -34.72
CA ASP A 94 16.63 9.33 -34.76
C ASP A 94 17.52 8.12 -34.40
N ALA A 95 16.97 7.10 -33.73
CA ALA A 95 17.70 5.90 -33.34
C ALA A 95 18.00 4.95 -34.51
N GLY A 96 17.47 5.21 -35.71
CA GLY A 96 17.86 4.51 -36.94
C GLY A 96 17.69 2.99 -36.90
N GLY A 97 16.72 2.48 -36.13
CA GLY A 97 16.48 1.04 -35.97
C GLY A 97 17.42 0.32 -34.99
N ALA A 98 18.27 1.05 -34.26
CA ALA A 98 19.10 0.47 -33.21
C ALA A 98 18.24 -0.08 -32.05
N ARG A 99 18.73 -1.13 -31.39
CA ARG A 99 18.11 -1.65 -30.17
C ARG A 99 18.19 -0.59 -29.08
N CYS A 100 17.03 -0.19 -28.54
CA CYS A 100 16.92 0.79 -27.46
C CYS A 100 15.85 0.36 -26.44
N ILE A 101 15.91 0.97 -25.25
CA ILE A 101 14.94 0.77 -24.18
C ILE A 101 14.09 2.03 -24.07
N VAL A 102 12.77 1.84 -24.02
CA VAL A 102 11.81 2.92 -23.81
C VAL A 102 11.11 2.70 -22.47
N ILE A 103 11.10 3.73 -21.63
CA ILE A 103 10.43 3.71 -20.33
C ILE A 103 9.20 4.62 -20.41
N GLY A 104 8.04 4.03 -20.16
CA GLY A 104 6.76 4.73 -20.24
C GLY A 104 5.72 4.07 -19.35
N THR A 105 4.49 4.56 -19.47
CA THR A 105 3.32 3.97 -18.80
C THR A 105 2.49 3.20 -19.81
N LEU A 106 1.99 2.02 -19.41
CA LEU A 106 1.11 1.23 -20.25
C LEU A 106 -0.31 1.78 -20.16
N PHE A 107 -0.93 1.97 -21.31
CA PHE A 107 -2.34 2.32 -21.43
C PHE A 107 -3.07 1.19 -22.14
N LYS A 108 -4.14 0.68 -21.53
CA LYS A 108 -4.99 -0.35 -22.13
C LYS A 108 -6.26 0.30 -22.66
N GLN A 109 -6.38 0.36 -23.98
CA GLN A 109 -7.65 0.68 -24.64
C GLN A 109 -8.55 -0.56 -24.53
N GLN A 110 -9.73 -0.41 -23.93
CA GLN A 110 -10.69 -1.50 -23.74
C GLN A 110 -12.00 -1.12 -24.41
N GLU A 111 -12.44 -1.92 -25.39
CA GLU A 111 -13.64 -1.64 -26.20
C GLU A 111 -14.91 -1.56 -25.34
N LEU A 112 -15.02 -2.42 -24.33
CA LEU A 112 -16.17 -2.47 -23.42
C LEU A 112 -16.05 -1.53 -22.22
N LYS A 113 -15.08 -0.61 -22.22
CA LYS A 113 -15.00 0.42 -21.18
C LYS A 113 -16.16 1.38 -21.36
N ARG A 114 -16.98 1.53 -20.31
CA ARG A 114 -18.08 2.49 -20.30
C ARG A 114 -17.53 3.88 -20.62
N VAL A 115 -17.96 4.44 -21.75
CA VAL A 115 -17.78 5.85 -22.07
C VAL A 115 -18.92 6.65 -21.43
N PRO A 116 -18.65 7.85 -20.86
CA PRO A 116 -19.72 8.73 -20.41
C PRO A 116 -20.62 9.09 -21.60
N ILE A 117 -21.93 8.97 -21.43
CA ILE A 117 -22.88 9.55 -22.39
C ILE A 117 -22.83 11.06 -22.15
N THR A 118 -22.25 11.80 -23.07
CA THR A 118 -22.36 13.26 -23.09
C THR A 118 -23.77 13.60 -23.57
N ILE A 119 -24.57 14.21 -22.70
CA ILE A 119 -25.93 14.72 -22.98
C ILE A 119 -25.84 16.14 -23.52
#